data_AF-A0A944HML8-F1
#
_entry.id   AF-A0A944HML8-F1
#
_cell.length_a   1.000
_cell.length_b   1.000
_cell.length_c   1.000
_cell.angle_alpha   90.00
_cell.angle_beta   90.00
_cell.angle_gamma   90.00
#
_symmetry.space_group_name_H-M   'P 1'
#
loop_
_entity.id
_entity.type
_entity.pdbx_description
1 polymer ?
#
loop_
_entity_poly.entity_id
_entity_poly.type
_entity_poly.pdbx_seq_one_letter_code
_entity_poly.pdbx_strand_id
1 'polypeptide(L)'
;MTDSLSFAELRAHVDQHYAHQVQCLDSGRFEEYAATFTHDAEFQHTPGKEPARTRAGIIRELHTFHERFRGNPVQRRHWFNMVRLEQRVDGAYDVTFYALVITVEPGVKEPVIGPSCFVHDVLEIEGGTVRNRSRRVEHDQLL
;
A
#
# COMPACT_ATOMS: atom_id res chain seq x y z
N MET A 1 -8.14 -29.80 9.30
CA MET A 1 -7.23 -29.63 8.15
C MET A 1 -7.43 -28.21 7.68
N THR A 2 -6.47 -27.32 7.93
CA THR A 2 -6.48 -25.99 7.31
C THR A 2 -6.11 -26.21 5.84
N ASP A 3 -7.08 -26.01 4.95
CA ASP A 3 -6.83 -26.09 3.52
C ASP A 3 -5.85 -24.97 3.17
N SER A 4 -4.68 -25.35 2.66
CA SER A 4 -3.69 -24.38 2.22
C SER A 4 -4.17 -23.79 0.90
N LEU A 5 -4.19 -22.47 0.79
CA LEU A 5 -4.52 -21.78 -0.46
C LEU A 5 -3.59 -22.26 -1.58
N SER A 6 -4.15 -22.51 -2.76
CA SER A 6 -3.34 -22.64 -3.97
C SER A 6 -2.66 -21.30 -4.28
N PHE A 7 -1.59 -21.32 -5.09
CA PHE A 7 -0.91 -20.09 -5.50
C PHE A 7 -1.85 -19.12 -6.24
N ALA A 8 -2.80 -19.64 -7.01
CA ALA A 8 -3.78 -18.81 -7.73
C ALA A 8 -4.74 -18.09 -6.76
N GLU A 9 -5.26 -18.80 -5.76
CA GLU A 9 -6.12 -18.21 -4.73
C GLU A 9 -5.36 -17.20 -3.88
N LEU A 10 -4.14 -17.56 -3.45
CA LEU A 10 -3.24 -16.67 -2.73
C LEU A 10 -3.03 -15.36 -3.51
N ARG A 11 -2.71 -15.47 -4.81
CA ARG A 11 -2.49 -14.31 -5.66
C ARG A 11 -3.75 -13.46 -5.80
N ALA A 12 -4.92 -14.09 -6.01
CA ALA A 12 -6.19 -13.38 -6.10
C ALA A 12 -6.52 -12.61 -4.80
N HIS A 13 -6.27 -13.21 -3.64
CA HIS A 13 -6.47 -12.55 -2.35
C HIS A 13 -5.54 -11.34 -2.17
N VAL A 14 -4.27 -11.46 -2.55
CA VAL A 14 -3.31 -10.33 -2.48
C VAL A 14 -3.66 -9.22 -3.46
N ASP A 15 -3.99 -9.57 -4.71
CA ASP A 15 -4.35 -8.58 -5.72
C ASP A 15 -5.62 -7.81 -5.32
N GLN A 16 -6.64 -8.52 -4.80
CA GLN A 16 -7.86 -7.91 -4.30
C GLN A 16 -7.62 -7.02 -3.07
N HIS A 17 -6.73 -7.46 -2.16
CA HIS A 17 -6.32 -6.69 -0.99
C HIS A 17 -5.68 -5.37 -1.40
N TYR A 18 -4.69 -5.40 -2.30
CA TYR A 18 -4.06 -4.17 -2.77
C TYR A 18 -5.02 -3.26 -3.53
N ALA A 19 -5.89 -3.82 -4.38
CA ALA A 19 -6.91 -3.04 -5.09
C ALA A 19 -7.82 -2.29 -4.10
N HIS A 20 -8.35 -2.97 -3.10
CA HIS A 20 -9.17 -2.33 -2.06
C HIS A 20 -8.37 -1.27 -1.29
N GLN A 21 -7.17 -1.62 -0.85
CA GLN A 21 -6.30 -0.74 -0.07
C GLN A 21 -6.00 0.57 -0.82
N VAL A 22 -5.55 0.50 -2.07
CA VAL A 22 -5.23 1.73 -2.82
C VAL A 22 -6.46 2.54 -3.21
N GLN A 23 -7.62 1.92 -3.43
CA GLN A 23 -8.88 2.64 -3.62
C GLN A 23 -9.28 3.46 -2.39
N CYS A 24 -9.06 2.91 -1.18
CA CYS A 24 -9.25 3.65 0.07
C CYS A 24 -8.28 4.83 0.17
N LEU A 25 -6.99 4.62 -0.13
CA LEU A 25 -5.97 5.67 -0.11
C LEU A 25 -6.29 6.81 -1.09
N ASP A 26 -6.56 6.45 -2.35
CA ASP A 26 -6.83 7.40 -3.43
C ASP A 26 -8.11 8.21 -3.23
N SER A 27 -9.03 7.70 -2.41
CA SER A 27 -10.31 8.32 -2.06
C SER A 27 -10.28 9.00 -0.69
N GLY A 28 -9.13 9.06 -0.02
CA GLY A 28 -8.98 9.69 1.30
C GLY A 28 -9.67 8.95 2.46
N ARG A 29 -10.04 7.68 2.29
CA ARG A 29 -10.68 6.85 3.32
C ARG A 29 -9.60 6.19 4.19
N PHE A 30 -8.91 7.00 4.99
CA PHE A 30 -7.68 6.58 5.68
C PHE A 30 -7.92 5.58 6.80
N GLU A 31 -9.07 5.59 7.44
CA GLU A 31 -9.47 4.59 8.44
C GLU A 31 -9.62 3.21 7.80
N GLU A 32 -10.30 3.13 6.65
CA GLU A 32 -10.43 1.90 5.88
C GLU A 32 -9.08 1.43 5.34
N TYR A 33 -8.24 2.36 4.87
CA TYR A 33 -6.86 2.05 4.48
C TYR A 33 -6.08 1.42 5.65
N ALA A 34 -6.09 2.06 6.82
CA ALA A 34 -5.36 1.58 8.00
C ALA A 34 -5.93 0.25 8.54
N ALA A 35 -7.22 -0.04 8.33
CA ALA A 35 -7.82 -1.31 8.72
C ALA A 35 -7.25 -2.52 7.95
N THR A 36 -6.66 -2.29 6.77
CA THR A 36 -5.95 -3.33 5.98
C THR A 36 -4.59 -3.73 6.57
N PHE A 37 -4.10 -2.98 7.57
CA PHE A 37 -2.86 -3.29 8.28
C PHE A 37 -3.15 -4.12 9.54
N THR A 38 -2.16 -4.84 10.05
CA THR A 38 -2.19 -5.42 11.40
C THR A 38 -2.30 -4.32 12.47
N HIS A 39 -2.64 -4.69 13.71
CA HIS A 39 -2.87 -3.69 14.76
C HIS A 39 -1.60 -2.89 15.10
N ASP A 40 -0.46 -3.55 15.11
CA ASP A 40 0.88 -3.07 15.45
C ASP A 40 1.74 -2.75 14.21
N ALA A 41 1.13 -2.65 13.03
CA ALA A 41 1.85 -2.50 11.78
C ALA A 41 2.76 -1.26 11.70
N GLU A 42 3.77 -1.36 10.83
CA GLU A 42 4.64 -0.24 10.47
C GLU A 42 4.40 0.23 9.02
N PHE A 43 4.38 1.55 8.81
CA PHE A 43 4.16 2.16 7.50
C PHE A 43 5.15 3.29 7.26
N GLN A 44 6.05 3.10 6.30
CA GLN A 44 7.04 4.07 5.87
C GLN A 44 6.82 4.39 4.39
N HIS A 45 6.09 5.46 4.11
CA HIS A 45 5.79 5.91 2.73
C HIS A 45 6.68 7.07 2.26
N THR A 46 7.43 7.68 3.16
CA THR A 46 8.40 8.73 2.85
C THR A 46 9.81 8.23 3.20
N PRO A 47 10.70 8.03 2.22
CA PRO A 47 12.08 7.61 2.48
C PRO A 47 12.80 8.51 3.49
N GLY A 48 13.55 7.89 4.40
CA GLY A 48 14.33 8.60 5.43
C GLY A 48 13.54 9.16 6.61
N LYS A 49 12.20 9.03 6.64
CA LYS A 49 11.39 9.34 7.83
C LYS A 49 11.15 8.11 8.68
N GLU A 50 10.99 8.30 9.99
CA GLU A 50 10.55 7.24 10.88
C GLU A 50 9.20 6.65 10.43
N PRO A 51 9.02 5.31 10.47
CA PRO A 51 7.75 4.69 10.15
C PRO A 51 6.64 5.12 11.12
N ALA A 52 5.45 5.35 10.58
CA ALA A 52 4.23 5.39 11.38
C ALA A 52 3.96 4.00 11.95
N ARG A 53 3.55 3.92 13.22
CA ARG A 53 3.32 2.66 13.93
C ARG A 53 1.89 2.58 14.41
N THR A 54 1.31 1.38 14.34
CA THR A 54 -0.10 1.08 14.60
C THR A 54 -1.07 1.70 13.59
N ARG A 55 -2.28 1.17 13.51
CA ARG A 55 -3.35 1.75 12.67
C ARG A 55 -3.61 3.22 12.98
N ALA A 56 -3.63 3.60 14.26
CA ALA A 56 -3.85 4.98 14.68
C ALA A 56 -2.70 5.91 14.25
N GLY A 57 -1.46 5.43 14.28
CA GLY A 57 -0.31 6.18 13.76
C GLY A 57 -0.38 6.38 12.25
N ILE A 58 -0.76 5.32 11.51
CA ILE A 58 -0.95 5.38 10.06
C ILE A 58 -2.02 6.41 9.68
N ILE A 59 -3.16 6.43 10.36
CA ILE A 59 -4.24 7.41 10.13
C ILE A 59 -3.71 8.84 10.33
N ARG A 60 -3.04 9.11 11.46
CA ARG A 60 -2.48 10.45 11.74
C ARG A 60 -1.46 10.88 10.69
N GLU A 61 -0.56 9.98 10.30
CA GLU A 61 0.45 10.25 9.27
C GLU A 61 -0.21 10.58 7.93
N LEU A 62 -1.20 9.80 7.50
CA LEU A 62 -1.90 10.03 6.23
C LEU A 62 -2.65 11.36 6.21
N HIS A 63 -3.35 11.72 7.30
CA HIS A 63 -3.97 13.03 7.41
C HIS A 63 -2.94 14.16 7.32
N THR A 64 -1.87 14.09 8.13
CA THR A 64 -0.79 15.10 8.16
C THR A 64 -0.15 15.27 6.78
N PHE A 65 0.17 14.16 6.12
CA PHE A 65 0.75 14.18 4.79
C PHE A 65 -0.17 14.80 3.73
N HIS A 66 -1.49 14.61 3.86
CA HIS A 66 -2.47 15.14 2.92
C HIS A 66 -2.85 16.61 3.16
N GLU A 67 -2.45 17.22 4.27
CA GLU A 67 -2.69 18.66 4.51
C GLU A 67 -2.11 19.55 3.40
N ARG A 68 -0.96 19.17 2.85
CA ARG A 68 -0.32 19.89 1.71
C ARG A 68 -1.13 19.84 0.42
N PHE A 69 -2.11 18.95 0.34
CA PHE A 69 -3.01 18.80 -0.80
C PHE A 69 -4.40 19.37 -0.51
N ARG A 70 -4.62 20.00 0.65
CA ARG A 70 -5.93 20.55 1.02
C ARG A 70 -6.35 21.63 0.01
N GLY A 71 -7.54 21.47 -0.56
CA GLY A 71 -8.05 22.36 -1.61
C GLY A 71 -7.43 22.13 -2.99
N ASN A 72 -6.57 21.12 -3.15
CA ASN A 72 -6.06 20.69 -4.44
C ASN A 72 -6.94 19.53 -4.97
N PRO A 73 -7.74 19.75 -6.03
CA PRO A 73 -8.65 18.76 -6.60
C PRO A 73 -7.97 17.68 -7.47
N VAL A 74 -6.64 17.61 -7.52
CA VAL A 74 -5.89 16.59 -8.28
C VAL A 74 -6.36 15.19 -7.90
N GLN A 75 -6.73 14.42 -8.91
CA GLN A 75 -6.98 13.00 -8.77
C GLN A 75 -5.66 12.25 -8.72
N ARG A 76 -5.47 11.43 -7.68
CA ARG A 76 -4.34 10.49 -7.57
C ARG A 76 -4.81 9.07 -7.84
N ARG A 77 -3.93 8.27 -8.45
CA ARG A 77 -4.09 6.83 -8.66
C ARG A 77 -2.77 6.14 -8.33
N HIS A 78 -2.82 5.13 -7.47
CA HIS A 78 -1.70 4.22 -7.28
C HIS A 78 -1.86 3.00 -8.20
N TRP A 79 -0.88 2.80 -9.08
CA TRP A 79 -0.80 1.61 -9.92
C TRP A 79 0.25 0.66 -9.37
N PHE A 80 -0.19 -0.48 -8.84
CA PHE A 80 0.71 -1.54 -8.36
C PHE A 80 0.76 -2.68 -9.38
N ASN A 81 1.96 -3.16 -9.72
CA ASN A 81 2.11 -4.34 -10.58
C ASN A 81 3.46 -5.03 -10.35
N MET A 82 3.68 -6.16 -11.03
CA MET A 82 4.88 -7.00 -10.90
C MET A 82 5.04 -7.56 -9.48
N VAL A 83 3.91 -7.89 -8.84
CA VAL A 83 3.87 -8.44 -7.49
C VAL A 83 4.57 -9.80 -7.44
N ARG A 84 5.60 -9.87 -6.60
CA ARG A 84 6.35 -11.08 -6.24
C ARG A 84 6.07 -11.43 -4.79
N LEU A 85 5.73 -12.70 -4.54
CA LEU A 85 5.43 -13.23 -3.22
C LEU A 85 6.49 -14.26 -2.83
N GLU A 86 7.06 -14.13 -1.65
CA GLU A 86 8.00 -15.09 -1.08
C GLU A 86 7.59 -15.43 0.34
N GLN A 87 7.35 -16.71 0.61
CA GLN A 87 6.94 -17.15 1.94
C GLN A 87 8.14 -17.13 2.90
N ARG A 88 7.94 -16.58 4.08
CA ARG A 88 8.92 -16.52 5.18
C ARG A 88 8.80 -17.76 6.06
N VAL A 89 9.85 -18.02 6.84
CA VAL A 89 9.90 -19.14 7.81
C VAL A 89 8.81 -19.01 8.88
N ASP A 90 8.41 -17.79 9.25
CA ASP A 90 7.35 -17.52 10.21
C ASP A 90 5.93 -17.58 9.61
N GLY A 91 5.80 -17.97 8.34
CA GLY A 91 4.52 -18.13 7.63
C GLY A 91 3.97 -16.86 6.98
N ALA A 92 4.54 -15.69 7.28
CA ALA A 92 4.23 -14.45 6.59
C ALA A 92 4.81 -14.44 5.16
N TYR A 93 4.52 -13.42 4.38
CA TYR A 93 5.03 -13.26 3.02
C TYR A 93 5.82 -11.96 2.87
N ASP A 94 7.05 -12.06 2.39
CA ASP A 94 7.74 -10.92 1.81
C ASP A 94 7.16 -10.64 0.43
N VAL A 95 6.80 -9.38 0.19
CA VAL A 95 6.16 -8.96 -1.04
C VAL A 95 6.88 -7.75 -1.61
N THR A 96 7.31 -7.85 -2.86
CA THR A 96 7.89 -6.73 -3.59
C THR A 96 7.08 -6.44 -4.84
N PHE A 97 6.89 -5.16 -5.14
CA PHE A 97 6.18 -4.72 -6.34
C PHE A 97 6.59 -3.31 -6.76
N TYR A 98 6.28 -2.96 -8.00
CA TYR A 98 6.45 -1.62 -8.52
C TYR A 98 5.18 -0.81 -8.28
N ALA A 99 5.35 0.44 -7.85
CA ALA A 99 4.27 1.39 -7.69
C ALA A 99 4.54 2.64 -8.53
N LEU A 100 3.55 3.02 -9.34
CA LEU A 100 3.52 4.32 -10.01
C LEU A 100 2.41 5.16 -9.40
N VAL A 101 2.73 6.39 -9.03
CA VAL A 101 1.71 7.37 -8.63
C VAL A 101 1.36 8.20 -9.86
N ILE A 102 0.09 8.15 -10.27
CA ILE A 102 -0.42 8.88 -11.42
C ILE A 102 -1.30 10.02 -10.92
N THR A 103 -1.12 11.21 -11.48
CA THR A 103 -1.89 12.41 -11.12
C THR A 103 -2.58 13.01 -12.33
N VAL A 104 -3.80 13.51 -12.14
CA VAL A 104 -4.58 14.19 -13.17
C VAL A 104 -5.19 15.46 -12.57
N GLU A 105 -4.84 16.61 -13.16
CA GLU A 105 -5.41 17.92 -12.83
C GLU A 105 -6.83 18.05 -13.43
N PRO A 106 -7.77 18.79 -12.81
CA PRO A 106 -9.09 19.00 -13.39
C PRO A 106 -9.02 19.64 -14.77
N GLY A 107 -9.77 19.07 -15.72
CA GLY A 107 -9.82 19.56 -17.10
C GLY A 107 -8.59 19.23 -17.96
N VAL A 108 -7.57 18.59 -17.39
CA VAL A 108 -6.40 18.10 -18.13
C VAL A 108 -6.60 16.63 -18.49
N LYS A 109 -6.48 16.30 -19.78
CA LYS A 109 -6.69 14.93 -20.27
C LYS A 109 -5.49 14.04 -19.98
N GLU A 110 -4.29 14.55 -20.20
CA GLU A 110 -3.05 13.81 -20.09
C GLU A 110 -2.61 13.67 -18.61
N PRO A 111 -2.36 12.46 -18.12
CA PRO A 111 -1.86 12.26 -16.76
C PRO A 111 -0.37 12.62 -16.65
N VAL A 112 0.05 12.95 -15.44
CA VAL A 112 1.46 13.03 -15.06
C VAL A 112 1.81 11.80 -14.22
N ILE A 113 2.85 11.08 -14.64
CA ILE A 113 3.47 10.03 -13.83
C ILE A 113 4.36 10.75 -12.81
N GLY A 114 3.96 10.66 -11.55
CA GLY A 114 4.70 11.16 -10.40
C GLY A 114 5.79 10.17 -9.96
N PRO A 115 5.98 9.96 -8.65
CA PRO A 115 6.97 9.00 -8.15
C PRO A 115 6.81 7.60 -8.74
N SER A 116 7.94 7.05 -9.19
CA SER A 116 8.14 5.62 -9.39
C SER A 116 8.79 5.06 -8.13
N CYS A 117 8.25 3.97 -7.62
CA CYS A 117 8.63 3.43 -6.33
C CYS A 117 8.81 1.91 -6.39
N PHE A 118 9.78 1.43 -5.62
CA PHE A 118 9.90 0.02 -5.26
C PHE A 118 9.34 -0.17 -3.85
N VAL A 119 8.37 -1.06 -3.70
CA VAL A 119 7.66 -1.26 -2.43
C VAL A 119 8.00 -2.62 -1.85
N HIS A 120 8.29 -2.64 -0.56
CA HIS A 120 8.52 -3.82 0.25
C HIS A 120 7.45 -3.92 1.33
N ASP A 121 6.63 -4.96 1.25
CA ASP A 121 5.61 -5.28 2.24
C ASP A 121 5.93 -6.61 2.93
N VAL A 122 5.48 -6.73 4.18
CA VAL A 122 5.34 -8.03 4.84
C VAL A 122 3.84 -8.26 5.05
N LEU A 123 3.31 -9.35 4.50
CA LEU A 123 1.89 -9.70 4.59
C LEU A 123 1.65 -10.90 5.50
N GLU A 124 0.62 -10.79 6.33
CA GLU A 124 0.02 -11.92 7.04
C GLU A 124 -1.22 -12.37 6.27
N ILE A 125 -1.29 -13.67 5.95
CA ILE A 125 -2.34 -14.24 5.12
C ILE A 125 -2.94 -15.44 5.84
N GLU A 126 -4.18 -15.29 6.32
CA GLU A 126 -4.89 -16.29 7.10
C GLU A 126 -6.30 -16.48 6.56
N GLY A 127 -6.63 -17.69 6.08
CA GLY A 127 -7.98 -18.00 5.59
C GLY A 127 -8.48 -17.04 4.50
N GLY A 128 -7.58 -16.59 3.61
CA GLY A 128 -7.89 -15.61 2.55
C GLY A 128 -7.96 -14.15 3.01
N THR A 129 -7.83 -13.88 4.31
CA THR A 129 -7.69 -12.51 4.83
C THR A 129 -6.22 -12.11 4.74
N VAL A 130 -5.96 -10.99 4.05
CA VAL A 130 -4.62 -10.42 3.90
C VAL A 130 -4.51 -9.18 4.78
N ARG A 131 -3.40 -9.05 5.51
CA ARG A 131 -3.07 -7.82 6.25
C ARG A 131 -1.61 -7.44 6.10
N ASN A 132 -1.34 -6.14 5.99
CA ASN A 132 0.02 -5.62 6.02
C ASN A 132 0.55 -5.63 7.46
N ARG A 133 1.58 -6.43 7.74
CA ARG A 133 2.43 -6.29 8.93
C ARG A 133 3.33 -5.07 8.80
N SER A 134 3.92 -4.87 7.63
CA SER A 134 4.68 -3.66 7.35
C SER A 134 4.59 -3.26 5.89
N ARG A 135 4.90 -1.99 5.63
CA ARG A 135 5.17 -1.43 4.31
C ARG A 135 6.31 -0.43 4.37
N ARG A 136 7.24 -0.58 3.44
CA ARG A 136 8.34 0.36 3.19
C ARG A 136 8.38 0.71 1.71
N VAL A 137 8.28 2.00 1.43
CA VAL A 137 8.31 2.56 0.07
C VAL A 137 9.67 3.19 -0.16
N GLU A 138 10.38 2.71 -1.17
CA GLU A 138 11.57 3.35 -1.72
C GLU A 138 11.17 4.12 -2.98
N HIS A 139 11.79 5.29 -3.18
CA HIS A 139 11.56 6.10 -4.37
C HIS A 139 12.75 5.93 -5.30
N ASP A 140 12.51 5.60 -6.56
CA ASP A 140 13.58 5.25 -7.50
C ASP A 140 14.57 6.42 -7.72
N GLN A 141 14.10 7.67 -7.62
CA GLN A 141 14.95 8.86 -7.75
C GLN A 141 15.89 9.11 -6.56
N LEU A 142 15.80 8.32 -5.48
CA LEU A 142 16.65 8.43 -4.29
C LEU A 142 17.63 7.25 -4.16
N LEU A 143 17.61 6.32 -5.11
CA LEU A 143 18.47 5.13 -5.14
C LEU A 143 19.74 5.38 -5.97
#